data_AF-A0A9Q1R849-F1
#
_entry.id   AF-A0A9Q1R849-F1
#
_cell.length_a   1.000
_cell.length_b   1.000
_cell.length_c   1.000
_cell.angle_alpha   90.00
_cell.angle_beta   90.00
_cell.angle_gamma   90.00
#
_symmetry.space_group_name_H-M   'P 1'
#
loop_
_entity.id
_entity.type
_entity.pdbx_description
1 polymer ?
#
loop_
_entity_poly.entity_id
_entity_poly.type
_entity_poly.pdbx_seq_one_letter_code
_entity_poly.pdbx_strand_id
1 'polypeptide(L)'
;MLIRYEIYHVRIADLGPTIKLEPSEDKGTLGNAMQSGRAVYVSMDLLNKSQVLKGMKVPQLTPSRIRLLSRSRTFSCSKANDRLGYTPIIPLQEGLRRTIESYPHLRAEPGSGKEGPSKPAASLLNGSSSWWFSLY
;
A
#
# COMPACT_ATOMS: atom_id res chain seq x y z
N MET A 1 -7.49 -4.95 -12.20
CA MET A 1 -7.85 -5.79 -11.04
C MET A 1 -6.76 -6.84 -10.84
N LEU A 2 -6.28 -7.06 -9.60
CA LEU A 2 -5.09 -7.89 -9.32
C LEU A 2 -5.17 -9.31 -9.89
N ILE A 3 -6.36 -9.93 -9.86
CA ILE A 3 -6.57 -11.30 -10.36
C ILE A 3 -6.27 -11.49 -11.86
N ARG A 4 -6.25 -10.39 -12.65
CA ARG A 4 -5.94 -10.42 -14.10
C ARG A 4 -4.47 -10.70 -14.39
N TYR A 5 -3.58 -10.42 -13.45
CA TYR A 5 -2.14 -10.61 -13.66
C TYR A 5 -1.69 -12.05 -13.43
N GLU A 6 -2.59 -12.94 -13.00
CA GLU A 6 -2.39 -14.39 -12.79
C GLU A 6 -1.30 -14.82 -11.79
N ILE A 7 -0.44 -13.90 -11.36
CA ILE A 7 0.63 -14.10 -10.36
C ILE A 7 0.14 -13.94 -8.92
N TYR A 8 -1.06 -13.38 -8.71
CA TYR A 8 -1.58 -13.09 -7.38
C TYR A 8 -2.62 -14.11 -6.94
N HIS A 9 -2.45 -14.64 -5.73
CA HIS A 9 -3.49 -15.34 -4.99
C HIS A 9 -4.26 -14.36 -4.12
N VAL A 10 -5.58 -14.34 -4.24
CA VAL A 10 -6.47 -13.37 -3.59
C VAL A 10 -7.46 -14.11 -2.69
N ARG A 11 -7.72 -13.58 -1.50
CA ARG A 11 -8.82 -14.01 -0.65
C ARG A 11 -9.89 -12.95 -0.67
N ILE A 12 -11.13 -13.34 -0.93
CA ILE A 12 -12.31 -12.48 -0.92
C ILE A 12 -13.03 -12.77 0.39
N ALA A 13 -13.11 -11.77 1.26
CA ALA A 13 -13.80 -11.85 2.53
C ALA A 13 -15.12 -11.09 2.44
N ASP A 14 -16.22 -11.75 2.78
CA ASP A 14 -17.56 -11.16 2.78
C ASP A 14 -18.41 -11.82 3.88
N LEU A 15 -19.49 -11.14 4.30
CA LEU A 15 -20.39 -11.62 5.34
C LEU A 15 -21.27 -12.79 4.85
N GLY A 16 -21.58 -12.85 3.56
CA GLY A 16 -22.42 -13.91 3.00
C GLY A 16 -21.84 -15.31 3.26
N PRO A 17 -22.68 -16.34 3.46
CA PRO A 17 -22.19 -17.71 3.63
C PRO A 17 -21.55 -18.27 2.36
N THR A 18 -21.92 -17.75 1.19
CA THR A 18 -21.44 -18.20 -0.12
C THR A 18 -21.46 -17.05 -1.11
N ILE A 19 -20.44 -16.97 -1.96
CA ILE A 19 -20.40 -16.00 -3.06
C ILE A 19 -21.45 -16.34 -4.12
N LYS A 20 -22.23 -15.35 -4.52
CA LYS A 20 -23.16 -15.47 -5.65
C LYS A 20 -22.50 -14.80 -6.84
N LEU A 21 -22.09 -15.60 -7.82
CA LEU A 21 -21.51 -15.10 -9.06
C LEU A 21 -22.60 -15.09 -10.13
N GLU A 22 -22.67 -14.01 -10.90
CA GLU A 22 -23.50 -13.97 -12.09
C GLU A 22 -22.90 -14.88 -13.19
N PRO A 23 -23.70 -15.40 -14.13
CA PRO A 23 -23.21 -16.30 -15.18
C PRO A 23 -22.06 -15.72 -16.03
N SER A 24 -22.01 -14.39 -16.16
CA SER A 24 -20.94 -13.65 -16.84
C SER A 24 -19.65 -13.58 -16.02
N GLU A 25 -19.73 -13.59 -14.69
CA GLU A 25 -18.59 -13.55 -13.78
C GLU A 25 -17.99 -14.95 -13.58
N ASP A 26 -18.84 -15.98 -13.56
CA ASP A 26 -18.43 -17.38 -13.43
C ASP A 26 -17.64 -17.88 -14.65
N LYS A 27 -18.02 -17.43 -15.86
CA LYS A 27 -17.23 -17.66 -17.09
C LYS A 27 -16.11 -16.64 -17.27
N GLY A 28 -16.05 -15.63 -16.41
CA GLY A 28 -15.09 -14.54 -16.48
C GLY A 28 -13.76 -14.85 -15.78
N THR A 29 -12.94 -13.82 -15.64
CA THR A 29 -11.64 -13.93 -14.94
C THR A 29 -11.80 -14.36 -13.48
N LEU A 30 -12.90 -13.99 -12.82
CA LEU A 30 -13.14 -14.31 -11.42
C LEU A 30 -13.48 -15.80 -11.23
N GLY A 31 -14.43 -16.34 -12.00
CA GLY A 31 -14.74 -17.77 -11.93
C GLY A 31 -13.55 -18.66 -12.30
N ASN A 32 -12.78 -18.31 -13.33
CA ASN A 32 -11.52 -19.01 -13.65
C ASN A 32 -10.50 -18.96 -12.50
N ALA A 33 -10.39 -17.80 -11.82
CA ALA A 33 -9.50 -17.66 -10.67
C ALA A 33 -9.97 -18.52 -9.47
N MET A 34 -11.28 -18.64 -9.26
CA MET A 34 -11.87 -19.48 -8.21
C MET A 34 -11.66 -20.97 -8.51
N GLN A 35 -11.92 -21.40 -9.74
CA GLN A 35 -11.71 -22.79 -10.18
C GLN A 35 -10.23 -23.21 -10.13
N SER A 36 -9.32 -22.30 -10.46
CA SER A 36 -7.87 -22.54 -10.36
C SER A 36 -7.31 -22.41 -8.94
N GLY A 37 -8.14 -22.10 -7.93
CA GLY A 37 -7.72 -21.91 -6.53
C GLY A 37 -6.91 -20.63 -6.27
N ARG A 38 -6.74 -19.77 -7.27
CA ARG A 38 -6.06 -18.47 -7.13
C ARG A 38 -6.93 -17.45 -6.38
N ALA A 39 -8.24 -17.57 -6.49
CA ALA A 39 -9.18 -16.83 -5.67
C ALA A 39 -9.84 -17.78 -4.67
N VAL A 40 -9.91 -17.37 -3.41
CA VAL A 40 -10.56 -18.13 -2.34
C VAL A 40 -11.58 -17.25 -1.66
N TYR A 41 -12.83 -17.66 -1.65
CA TYR A 41 -13.88 -17.01 -0.88
C TYR A 41 -13.85 -17.46 0.58
N VAL A 42 -13.97 -16.52 1.50
CA VAL A 42 -14.02 -16.79 2.93
C VAL A 42 -15.16 -15.99 3.54
N SER A 43 -16.20 -16.69 3.98
CA SER A 43 -17.28 -16.08 4.75
C SER A 43 -16.76 -15.68 6.14
N MET A 44 -16.78 -14.39 6.44
CA MET A 44 -16.43 -13.87 7.77
C MET A 44 -17.03 -12.49 7.99
N ASP A 45 -17.40 -12.21 9.23
CA ASP A 45 -17.68 -10.84 9.66
C ASP A 45 -16.35 -10.10 9.94
N LEU A 46 -16.09 -9.04 9.18
CA LEU A 46 -14.89 -8.21 9.34
C LEU A 46 -14.88 -7.42 10.65
N LEU A 47 -16.05 -7.20 11.27
CA LEU A 47 -16.17 -6.55 12.58
C LEU A 47 -15.83 -7.53 13.71
N ASN A 48 -15.93 -8.85 13.46
CA ASN A 48 -15.58 -9.86 14.43
C ASN A 48 -14.09 -10.24 14.34
N LYS A 49 -13.29 -9.63 15.23
CA LYS A 49 -11.83 -9.85 15.31
C LYS A 49 -11.43 -11.33 15.33
N SER A 50 -12.19 -12.19 16.02
CA SER A 50 -11.86 -13.62 16.13
C SER A 50 -12.01 -14.34 14.78
N GLN A 51 -13.05 -14.00 14.01
CA GLN A 51 -13.28 -14.57 12.69
C GLN A 51 -12.25 -14.09 11.67
N VAL A 52 -11.91 -12.80 11.71
CA VAL A 52 -10.86 -12.22 10.86
C VAL A 52 -9.53 -12.93 11.07
N LEU A 53 -9.12 -13.13 12.33
CA LEU A 53 -7.86 -13.82 12.64
C LEU A 53 -7.84 -15.28 12.14
N LYS A 54 -8.99 -15.97 12.19
CA LYS A 54 -9.12 -17.35 11.73
C LYS A 54 -9.11 -17.46 10.20
N GLY A 55 -9.91 -16.63 9.52
CA GLY A 55 -10.06 -16.65 8.06
C GLY A 55 -8.88 -16.02 7.31
N MET A 56 -8.22 -15.04 7.94
CA MET A 56 -6.97 -14.45 7.49
C MET A 56 -5.80 -15.00 8.32
N LYS A 57 -5.65 -16.34 8.37
CA LYS A 57 -4.43 -16.97 8.91
C LYS A 57 -3.22 -16.22 8.37
N VAL A 58 -2.57 -15.49 9.28
CA VAL A 58 -1.55 -14.51 8.93
C VAL A 58 -0.48 -15.26 8.16
N PRO A 59 -0.25 -14.93 6.88
CA PRO A 59 0.90 -15.45 6.19
C PRO A 59 2.09 -15.01 7.03
N GLN A 60 2.91 -15.98 7.45
CA GLN A 60 4.16 -15.72 8.15
C GLN A 60 4.79 -14.46 7.55
N LEU A 61 5.24 -13.52 8.39
CA LEU A 61 5.88 -12.27 7.96
C LEU A 61 7.10 -12.62 7.10
N THR A 62 6.86 -12.94 5.84
CA THR A 62 7.92 -13.32 4.91
C THR A 62 8.72 -12.07 4.62
N PRO A 63 10.02 -12.17 4.33
CA PRO A 63 10.84 -11.01 4.03
C PRO A 63 10.22 -10.09 2.97
N SER A 64 9.56 -10.66 1.96
CA SER A 64 8.82 -9.93 0.94
C SER A 64 7.63 -9.13 1.49
N ARG A 65 6.85 -9.71 2.42
CA ARG A 65 5.72 -9.03 3.08
C ARG A 65 6.21 -7.94 4.04
N ILE A 66 7.26 -8.21 4.81
CA ILE A 66 7.89 -7.20 5.67
C ILE A 66 8.37 -6.03 4.81
N ARG A 67 9.06 -6.29 3.70
CA ARG A 67 9.52 -5.24 2.77
C ARG A 67 8.37 -4.46 2.15
N LEU A 68 7.24 -5.12 1.87
CA LEU A 68 6.06 -4.46 1.32
C LEU A 68 5.40 -3.52 2.35
N LEU A 69 5.33 -3.96 3.61
CA LEU A 69 4.65 -3.26 4.72
C LEU A 69 5.52 -2.16 5.35
N SER A 70 6.84 -2.34 5.40
CA SER A 70 7.79 -1.40 6.00
C SER A 70 8.11 -0.20 5.11
N ARG A 71 7.77 -0.25 3.82
CA ARG A 71 7.99 0.86 2.90
C ARG A 71 6.87 1.89 3.00
N SER A 72 7.24 3.14 3.25
CA SER A 72 6.38 4.29 2.98
C SER A 72 6.00 4.29 1.50
N ARG A 73 4.71 4.11 1.19
CA ARG A 73 4.18 4.18 -0.17
C ARG A 73 3.38 5.46 -0.32
N THR A 74 3.75 6.27 -1.29
CA THR A 74 2.95 7.39 -1.76
C THR A 74 2.14 6.93 -2.98
N PHE A 75 0.85 7.21 -3.01
CA PHE A 75 -0.03 6.91 -4.13
C PHE A 75 -0.49 8.22 -4.76
N SER A 76 -0.52 8.28 -6.09
CA SER A 76 -1.09 9.44 -6.79
C SER A 76 -2.62 9.40 -6.66
N CYS A 77 -3.17 10.42 -6.00
CA CYS A 77 -4.62 10.60 -5.90
C CYS A 77 -5.23 11.31 -7.12
N SER A 78 -4.48 11.58 -8.20
CA SER A 78 -4.99 12.33 -9.36
C SER A 78 -6.27 11.71 -9.94
N LYS A 79 -6.26 10.39 -10.18
CA LYS A 79 -7.43 9.66 -10.70
C LYS A 79 -8.63 9.67 -9.76
N ALA A 80 -8.39 9.71 -8.44
CA ALA A 80 -9.47 9.77 -7.47
C ALA A 80 -10.12 11.16 -7.49
N ASN A 81 -9.32 12.21 -7.66
CA ASN A 81 -9.83 13.57 -7.86
C ASN A 81 -10.69 13.64 -9.13
N ASP A 82 -10.17 13.17 -10.27
CA ASP A 82 -10.86 13.25 -11.56
C ASP A 82 -12.18 12.47 -11.58
N ARG A 83 -12.21 11.29 -10.96
CA ARG A 83 -13.34 10.35 -11.07
C ARG A 83 -14.36 10.46 -9.95
N LEU A 84 -13.94 10.91 -8.76
CA LEU A 84 -14.77 10.97 -7.57
C LEU A 84 -15.00 12.40 -7.08
N GLY A 85 -14.43 13.41 -7.76
CA GLY A 85 -14.43 14.79 -7.29
C GLY A 85 -13.70 14.95 -5.95
N TYR A 86 -12.78 14.03 -5.63
CA TYR A 86 -12.11 14.00 -4.34
C TYR A 86 -11.24 15.24 -4.16
N THR A 87 -11.75 16.21 -3.42
CA THR A 87 -11.00 17.37 -2.97
C THR A 87 -10.64 17.20 -1.50
N PRO A 88 -9.36 17.17 -1.12
CA PRO A 88 -8.95 17.13 0.27
C PRO A 88 -9.54 18.31 1.04
N ILE A 89 -10.13 18.06 2.20
CA ILE A 89 -10.69 19.11 3.08
C ILE A 89 -9.61 20.15 3.43
N ILE A 90 -8.36 19.70 3.58
CA ILE A 90 -7.23 20.55 3.88
C ILE A 90 -6.29 20.57 2.66
N PRO A 91 -5.93 21.76 2.14
CA PRO A 91 -4.95 21.88 1.06
C PRO A 91 -3.59 21.32 1.48
N LEU A 92 -2.81 20.84 0.51
CA LEU A 92 -1.51 20.20 0.76
C LEU A 92 -0.57 21.07 1.62
N GLN A 93 -0.44 22.36 1.30
CA GLN A 93 0.45 23.28 2.02
C GLN A 93 0.05 23.44 3.50
N GLU A 94 -1.25 23.57 3.76
CA GLU A 94 -1.76 23.70 5.12
C GLU A 94 -1.62 22.39 5.91
N GLY A 95 -1.82 21.25 5.24
CA GLY A 95 -1.57 19.93 5.81
C GLY A 95 -0.11 19.77 6.26
N LEU A 96 0.83 20.11 5.38
CA LEU A 96 2.27 20.07 5.68
C LEU A 96 2.63 20.97 6.87
N ARG A 97 2.12 22.21 6.89
CA ARG A 97 2.35 23.15 7.98
C ARG A 97 1.89 22.58 9.33
N ARG A 98 0.65 22.07 9.40
CA ARG A 98 0.08 21.46 10.62
C ARG A 98 0.87 20.23 11.09
N THR A 99 1.31 19.40 10.16
CA THR A 99 2.15 18.24 10.48
C THR A 99 3.48 18.67 11.10
N ILE A 100 4.18 19.64 10.51
CA ILE A 100 5.47 20.14 11.04
C ILE A 100 5.31 20.82 12.42
N GLU A 101 4.18 21.49 12.65
CA GLU A 101 3.84 22.10 13.94
C GLU A 101 3.52 21.06 15.02
N SER A 102 2.94 19.92 14.63
CA SER A 102 2.56 18.85 15.57
C SER A 102 3.76 18.07 16.13
N TYR A 103 4.90 18.06 15.41
CA TYR A 103 6.10 17.30 15.78
C TYR A 103 7.32 18.21 15.98
N PRO A 104 7.31 19.14 16.96
CA PRO A 104 8.43 20.04 17.21
C PRO A 104 9.71 19.28 17.59
N HIS A 105 9.58 18.14 18.28
CA HIS A 105 10.68 17.29 18.73
C HIS A 105 11.39 16.49 17.62
N LEU A 106 10.83 16.45 16.40
CA LEU A 106 11.45 15.82 15.24
C LEU A 106 12.17 16.85 14.34
N ARG A 107 12.13 18.14 14.72
CA ARG A 107 12.87 19.17 13.99
C ARG A 107 14.35 18.93 14.18
N ALA A 108 15.10 18.98 13.08
CA ALA A 108 16.55 18.98 13.17
C ALA A 108 16.97 20.26 13.88
N GLU A 109 17.64 20.11 15.03
CA GLU A 109 18.33 21.24 15.64
C GLU A 109 19.40 21.74 14.65
N PRO A 110 19.52 23.05 14.42
CA PRO A 110 20.63 23.60 13.65
C PRO A 110 21.92 23.37 14.46
N GLY A 111 22.56 22.23 14.20
CA GLY A 111 23.83 21.87 14.83
C GLY A 111 24.89 22.92 14.50
N SER A 112 25.48 23.51 15.54
CA SER A 112 26.75 24.22 15.44
C SER A 112 27.78 23.28 14.81
N GLY A 113 28.39 23.74 13.72
CA GLY A 113 29.18 22.92 12.83
C GLY A 113 30.28 22.12 13.53
N LYS A 114 30.40 20.85 13.16
CA LYS A 114 31.71 20.22 13.01
C LYS A 114 31.77 19.60 11.62
N GLU A 115 32.62 20.22 10.82
CA GLU A 115 33.00 19.85 9.47
C GLU A 115 33.58 18.42 9.48
N GLY A 116 32.72 17.46 9.17
CA GLY A 116 33.09 16.10 8.78
C GLY A 116 32.44 15.82 7.43
N PRO A 117 32.93 14.88 6.61
CA PRO A 117 32.48 14.72 5.23
C PRO A 117 31.12 14.01 5.15
N SER A 118 30.09 14.57 5.77
CA SER A 118 28.72 14.18 5.54
C SER A 118 28.24 14.86 4.27
N LYS A 119 28.20 14.07 3.19
CA LYS A 119 27.63 14.44 1.89
C LYS A 119 26.27 15.13 2.08
N PRO A 120 26.00 16.28 1.45
CA PRO A 120 24.70 16.93 1.57
C PRO A 120 23.62 16.10 0.87
N ALA A 121 22.49 15.92 1.56
CA ALA A 121 21.26 15.33 1.01
C ALA A 121 20.56 16.32 0.05
N ALA A 122 21.29 16.86 -0.92
CA ALA A 122 20.81 17.87 -1.86
C ALA A 122 20.13 17.26 -3.11
N SER A 123 19.63 16.03 -3.04
CA SER A 123 19.01 15.37 -4.20
C SER A 123 17.72 14.63 -3.83
N LEU A 124 16.69 15.38 -3.41
CA LEU A 124 15.32 14.85 -3.41
C LEU A 124 14.36 15.66 -4.29
N LEU A 125 14.81 16.74 -4.95
CA LEU A 125 13.94 17.56 -5.79
C LEU A 125 14.33 17.67 -7.27
N ASN A 126 15.48 17.14 -7.70
CA ASN A 126 15.77 17.04 -9.13
C ASN A 126 16.02 15.60 -9.54
N GLY A 127 15.07 15.08 -10.33
CA GLY A 127 15.26 13.85 -11.08
C GLY A 127 16.35 14.06 -12.11
N SER A 128 17.43 13.28 -11.99
CA SER A 128 18.21 12.79 -13.12
C SER A 128 18.95 11.54 -12.65
N SER A 129 18.50 10.43 -13.20
CA SER A 129 19.05 9.09 -13.11
C SER A 129 20.50 9.02 -13.58
N SER A 130 21.38 8.46 -12.75
CA SER A 130 22.41 7.47 -13.12
C SER A 130 23.45 7.40 -12.01
N TRP A 131 23.50 6.31 -11.25
CA TRP A 131 24.73 5.85 -10.63
C TRP A 131 24.76 4.32 -10.65
N TRP A 132 25.55 3.81 -11.59
CA TRP A 132 26.11 2.48 -11.60
C TRP A 132 26.88 2.24 -10.30
N PHE A 133 26.75 1.07 -9.69
CA PHE A 133 27.81 0.52 -8.86
C PHE A 133 28.00 -0.95 -9.21
N SER A 134 29.18 -1.22 -9.76
CA SER A 134 29.79 -2.53 -9.89
C SER A 134 30.94 -2.63 -8.87
N LEU A 135 31.23 -3.87 -8.47
CA LEU A 135 32.34 -4.39 -7.65
C LEU A 135 32.31 -4.01 -6.16
N TYR A 136 32.45 -4.94 -5.21
CA TYR A 136 32.93 -6.33 -5.20
C TYR A 136 31.96 -7.26 -4.45
#